data_AF-A0A662J2J6-F1
#
_entry.id   AF-A0A662J2J6-F1
#
_cell.length_a   1.000
_cell.length_b   1.000
_cell.length_c   1.000
_cell.angle_alpha   90.00
_cell.angle_beta   90.00
_cell.angle_gamma   90.00
#
_symmetry.space_group_name_H-M   'P 1'
#
loop_
_entity.id
_entity.type
_entity.pdbx_description
1 polymer ?
#
loop_
_entity_poly.entity_id
_entity_poly.type
_entity_poly.pdbx_seq_one_letter_code
_entity_poly.pdbx_strand_id
1 'polypeptide(L)'
;MAIAYSRAWKYGLGHATAICFKPEQAKKVGPHGEKLPKGAFYIVGKKEYIRKVKPLLAIGARTSGGKAELLIGPVGAVRSASDAYVLVGPGDEDAREVVLKAIRALEAKLGPLDVSESELERLRALIPYGRGRLTSGRG
;
A
#
# COMPACT_ATOMS: atom_id res chain seq x y z
N MET A 1 -0.28 -2.46 4.75
CA MET A 1 0.37 -1.21 4.30
C MET A 1 1.85 -1.13 4.64
N ALA A 2 2.30 -1.48 5.85
CA ALA A 2 3.69 -1.31 6.29
C ALA A 2 4.76 -1.79 5.27
N ILE A 3 4.56 -2.95 4.64
CA ILE A 3 5.49 -3.48 3.64
C ILE A 3 5.47 -2.69 2.33
N ALA A 4 4.29 -2.27 1.86
CA ALA A 4 4.13 -1.49 0.63
C ALA A 4 4.76 -0.09 0.71
N TYR A 5 4.72 0.56 1.87
CA TYR A 5 5.38 1.87 2.09
C TYR A 5 6.81 1.76 2.62
N SER A 6 7.39 0.56 2.61
CA SER A 6 8.78 0.34 3.02
C SER A 6 9.72 0.35 1.82
N ARG A 7 11.03 0.33 2.10
CA ARG A 7 12.05 0.16 1.07
C ARG A 7 11.90 -1.12 0.24
N ALA A 8 11.12 -2.11 0.69
CA ALA A 8 10.77 -3.27 -0.11
C ALA A 8 10.12 -2.87 -1.45
N TRP A 9 9.31 -1.80 -1.46
CA TRP A 9 8.75 -1.26 -2.70
C TRP A 9 9.82 -0.56 -3.54
N LYS A 10 10.62 0.33 -2.92
CA LYS A 10 11.71 1.02 -3.61
C LYS A 10 12.69 0.07 -4.30
N TYR A 11 12.98 -1.07 -3.67
CA TYR A 11 13.92 -2.07 -4.20
C TYR A 11 13.25 -3.17 -5.03
N GLY A 12 11.95 -3.07 -5.33
CA GLY A 12 11.28 -4.07 -6.17
C GLY A 12 11.19 -5.47 -5.56
N LEU A 13 11.25 -5.59 -4.22
CA LEU A 13 11.27 -6.90 -3.57
C LEU A 13 9.93 -7.61 -3.77
N GLY A 14 9.95 -8.87 -4.23
CA GLY A 14 8.73 -9.65 -4.40
C GLY A 14 8.01 -9.98 -3.09
N HIS A 15 8.74 -9.99 -1.97
CA HIS A 15 8.21 -10.18 -0.63
C HIS A 15 9.15 -9.61 0.44
N ALA A 16 8.61 -9.35 1.63
CA ALA A 16 9.38 -8.96 2.80
C ALA A 16 8.78 -9.56 4.08
N THR A 17 9.47 -9.38 5.20
CA THR A 17 8.99 -9.78 6.53
C THR A 17 8.64 -8.55 7.35
N ALA A 18 7.41 -8.49 7.86
CA ALA A 18 7.01 -7.49 8.84
C ALA A 18 7.29 -8.00 10.25
N ILE A 19 7.76 -7.11 11.12
CA ILE A 19 7.88 -7.36 12.56
C ILE A 19 6.78 -6.58 13.26
N CYS A 20 5.98 -7.27 14.07
CA CYS A 20 4.90 -6.70 14.84
C CYS A 20 5.18 -6.85 16.34
N PHE A 21 4.98 -5.77 17.08
CA PHE A 21 5.15 -5.67 18.52
C PHE A 21 4.23 -4.58 19.06
N LYS A 22 3.89 -4.66 20.35
CA LYS A 22 3.07 -3.65 21.02
C LYS A 22 3.89 -2.39 21.34
N PRO A 23 3.29 -1.19 21.39
CA PRO A 23 4.02 0.05 21.69
C PRO A 23 4.82 0.00 22.98
N GLU A 24 4.33 -0.68 24.02
CA GLU A 24 4.96 -0.76 25.34
C GLU A 24 6.28 -1.55 25.31
N GLN A 25 6.47 -2.37 24.27
CA GLN A 25 7.69 -3.15 24.05
C GLN A 25 8.84 -2.29 23.51
N ALA A 26 8.59 -1.10 22.97
CA ALA A 26 9.63 -0.20 22.48
C ALA A 26 10.22 0.65 23.62
N LYS A 27 11.52 0.47 23.91
CA LYS A 27 12.26 1.22 24.94
C LYS A 27 13.34 2.08 24.30
N LYS A 28 13.58 3.29 24.84
CA LYS A 28 14.65 4.20 24.41
C LYS A 28 16.01 3.93 25.10
N VAL A 29 16.00 3.01 26.06
CA VAL A 29 17.17 2.57 26.81
C VAL A 29 17.43 1.12 26.44
N GLY A 30 18.69 0.78 26.19
CA GLY A 30 19.11 -0.56 25.86
C GLY A 30 19.03 -1.53 27.05
N PRO A 31 19.22 -2.84 26.81
CA PRO A 31 19.10 -3.86 27.84
C PRO A 31 20.07 -3.69 29.01
N HIS A 32 21.18 -2.97 28.84
CA HIS A 32 22.19 -2.73 29.89
C HIS A 32 22.16 -1.28 30.42
N GLY A 33 21.07 -0.54 30.17
CA GLY A 33 20.94 0.84 30.63
C GLY A 33 21.61 1.87 29.72
N GLU A 34 22.16 1.45 28.58
CA GLU A 34 22.79 2.37 27.63
C GLU A 34 21.78 3.28 26.94
N LYS A 35 22.16 4.55 26.75
CA LYS A 35 21.36 5.48 25.94
C LYS A 35 21.45 5.08 24.48
N LEU A 36 20.31 4.82 23.86
CA LEU A 36 20.25 4.53 22.44
C LEU A 36 20.49 5.79 21.59
N PRO A 37 21.01 5.64 20.36
CA PRO A 37 21.08 6.73 19.39
C PRO A 37 19.71 7.39 19.17
N LYS A 38 19.72 8.67 18.80
CA LYS A 38 18.48 9.40 18.48
C LYS A 38 17.71 8.67 17.37
N GLY A 39 16.43 8.40 17.63
CA GLY A 39 15.54 7.69 16.69
C GLY A 39 15.57 6.17 16.79
N ALA A 40 16.46 5.58 17.59
CA ALA A 40 16.50 4.15 17.83
C ALA A 40 15.63 3.75 19.04
N PHE A 41 15.16 2.51 19.03
CA PHE A 41 14.47 1.87 20.13
C PHE A 41 14.86 0.38 20.20
N TYR A 42 14.88 -0.13 21.42
CA TYR A 42 15.06 -1.54 21.72
C TYR A 42 13.70 -2.19 21.93
N ILE A 43 13.47 -3.35 21.29
CA ILE A 43 12.20 -4.09 21.42
C ILE A 43 12.38 -5.19 22.46
N VAL A 44 11.61 -5.12 23.54
CA VAL A 44 11.64 -6.09 24.64
C VAL A 44 10.64 -7.22 24.39
N GLY A 45 11.05 -8.45 24.72
CA GLY A 45 10.17 -9.62 24.71
C GLY A 45 9.87 -10.18 23.32
N LYS A 46 8.77 -10.93 23.22
CA LYS A 46 8.40 -11.65 21.99
C LYS A 46 7.89 -10.68 20.92
N LYS A 47 8.38 -10.86 19.70
CA LYS A 47 7.90 -10.19 18.49
C LYS A 47 7.26 -11.20 17.55
N GLU A 48 6.27 -10.75 16.81
CA GLU A 48 5.62 -11.54 15.77
C GLU A 48 6.24 -11.24 14.42
N TYR A 49 6.41 -12.28 13.60
CA TYR A 49 6.98 -12.17 12.28
C TYR A 49 5.96 -12.60 11.24
N ILE A 50 5.48 -11.65 10.45
CA ILE A 50 4.63 -11.94 9.31
C ILE A 50 5.54 -12.06 8.09
N ARG A 51 5.80 -13.31 7.69
CA ARG A 51 6.75 -13.63 6.62
C ARG A 51 6.09 -13.63 5.25
N LYS A 52 6.90 -13.47 4.19
CA LYS A 52 6.49 -13.57 2.78
C LYS A 52 5.35 -12.62 2.40
N VAL A 53 5.30 -11.44 3.01
CA VAL A 53 4.29 -10.42 2.71
C VAL A 53 4.68 -9.73 1.41
N LYS A 54 3.79 -9.76 0.42
CA LYS A 54 3.99 -9.03 -0.84
C LYS A 54 3.76 -7.53 -0.62
N PRO A 55 4.63 -6.63 -1.11
CA PRO A 55 4.39 -5.18 -1.09
C PRO A 55 3.33 -4.79 -2.12
N LEU A 56 2.06 -5.11 -1.85
CA LEU A 56 0.95 -4.80 -2.74
C LEU A 56 0.00 -3.78 -2.10
N LEU A 57 -0.55 -2.93 -2.96
CA LEU A 57 -1.72 -2.10 -2.73
C LEU A 57 -2.81 -2.53 -3.70
N ALA A 58 -4.04 -2.15 -3.40
CA ALA A 58 -5.14 -2.22 -4.34
C ALA A 58 -5.67 -0.81 -4.60
N ILE A 59 -6.08 -0.54 -5.84
CA ILE A 59 -6.91 0.60 -6.22
C ILE A 59 -8.26 0.03 -6.63
N GLY A 60 -9.33 0.50 -6.01
CA GLY A 60 -10.69 0.06 -6.28
C GLY A 60 -11.62 1.22 -6.59
N ALA A 61 -12.74 0.91 -7.22
CA ALA A 61 -13.83 1.84 -7.46
C ALA A 61 -15.11 1.28 -6.85
N ARG A 62 -15.87 2.15 -6.19
CA ARG A 62 -17.23 1.90 -5.74
C ARG A 62 -18.18 2.84 -6.46
N THR A 63 -19.22 2.33 -7.10
CA THR A 63 -20.23 3.15 -7.77
C THR A 63 -21.47 3.26 -6.89
N SER A 64 -21.91 4.48 -6.61
CA SER A 64 -23.13 4.74 -5.85
C SER A 64 -23.86 5.94 -6.43
N GLY A 65 -25.13 5.76 -6.79
CA GLY A 65 -25.98 6.86 -7.29
C GLY A 65 -25.43 7.59 -8.52
N GLY A 66 -24.72 6.87 -9.41
CA GLY A 66 -24.14 7.43 -10.64
C GLY A 66 -22.78 8.13 -10.47
N LYS A 67 -22.18 8.12 -9.28
CA LYS A 67 -20.82 8.62 -9.03
C LYS A 67 -19.88 7.49 -8.63
N ALA A 68 -18.63 7.59 -9.07
CA ALA A 68 -17.57 6.67 -8.70
C ALA A 68 -16.74 7.24 -7.55
N GLU A 69 -16.47 6.45 -6.53
CA GLU A 69 -15.53 6.77 -5.46
C GLU A 69 -14.31 5.85 -5.56
N LEU A 70 -13.11 6.44 -5.59
CA LEU A 70 -11.87 5.68 -5.71
C LEU A 70 -11.23 5.41 -4.34
N LEU A 71 -10.89 4.14 -4.10
CA LEU A 71 -10.24 3.65 -2.89
C LEU A 71 -8.82 3.20 -3.21
N ILE A 72 -7.89 3.45 -2.29
CA ILE A 72 -6.53 2.89 -2.35
C ILE A 72 -6.11 2.40 -0.98
N GLY A 73 -5.55 1.19 -0.92
CA GLY A 73 -5.01 0.70 0.34
C GLY A 73 -4.69 -0.78 0.41
N PRO A 74 -4.78 -1.41 1.60
CA PRO A 74 -4.52 -2.83 1.74
C PRO A 74 -5.49 -3.64 0.87
N VAL A 75 -4.97 -4.66 0.20
CA VAL A 75 -5.74 -5.48 -0.75
C VAL A 75 -7.06 -5.99 -0.15
N GLY A 76 -7.05 -6.52 1.07
CA GLY A 76 -8.25 -7.03 1.72
C GLY A 76 -9.33 -5.97 1.96
N ALA A 77 -8.92 -4.78 2.41
CA ALA A 77 -9.86 -3.70 2.74
C ALA A 77 -10.49 -3.09 1.50
N VAL A 78 -9.70 -2.85 0.45
CA VAL A 78 -10.21 -2.34 -0.82
C VAL A 78 -11.14 -3.38 -1.45
N ARG A 79 -10.72 -4.65 -1.52
CA ARG A 79 -11.52 -5.75 -2.06
C ARG A 79 -12.90 -5.85 -1.41
N SER A 80 -13.02 -5.65 -0.10
CA SER A 80 -14.30 -5.70 0.59
C SER A 80 -15.18 -4.46 0.39
N ALA A 81 -14.61 -3.33 -0.05
CA ALA A 81 -15.28 -2.04 -0.09
C ALA A 81 -15.48 -1.48 -1.52
N SER A 82 -15.07 -2.22 -2.55
CA SER A 82 -15.11 -1.80 -3.96
C SER A 82 -15.86 -2.81 -4.83
N ASP A 83 -16.56 -2.33 -5.86
CA ASP A 83 -17.22 -3.17 -6.85
C ASP A 83 -16.21 -3.82 -7.81
N ALA A 84 -15.14 -3.10 -8.12
CA ALA A 84 -13.98 -3.64 -8.82
C ALA A 84 -12.68 -3.06 -8.25
N TYR A 85 -11.61 -3.85 -8.34
CA TYR A 85 -10.28 -3.40 -7.96
C TYR A 85 -9.20 -3.96 -8.90
N VAL A 86 -8.04 -3.31 -8.83
CA VAL A 86 -6.78 -3.73 -9.45
C VAL A 86 -5.67 -3.72 -8.41
N LEU A 87 -4.66 -4.55 -8.61
CA LEU A 87 -3.52 -4.64 -7.71
C LEU A 87 -2.35 -3.83 -8.26
N VAL A 88 -1.73 -3.04 -7.40
CA VAL A 88 -0.54 -2.26 -7.70
C VAL A 88 0.62 -2.77 -6.84
N GLY A 89 1.78 -2.94 -7.47
CA GLY A 89 3.00 -3.37 -6.81
C GLY A 89 4.21 -2.54 -7.24
N PRO A 90 5.41 -2.91 -6.79
CA PRO A 90 6.64 -2.26 -7.19
C PRO A 90 6.88 -2.37 -8.69
N GLY A 91 7.35 -1.29 -9.30
CA GLY A 91 7.63 -1.18 -10.72
C GLY A 91 8.21 0.19 -11.06
N ASP A 92 8.51 0.38 -12.33
CA ASP A 92 9.28 1.53 -12.82
C ASP A 92 8.42 2.62 -13.46
N GLU A 93 7.12 2.36 -13.64
CA GLU A 93 6.16 3.31 -14.21
C GLU A 93 5.86 4.42 -13.19
N ASP A 94 5.68 5.65 -13.65
CA ASP A 94 5.35 6.76 -12.76
C ASP A 94 3.92 6.66 -12.21
N ALA A 95 3.67 7.30 -11.08
CA ALA A 95 2.36 7.24 -10.42
C ALA A 95 1.20 7.70 -11.31
N ARG A 96 1.40 8.66 -12.22
CA ARG A 96 0.36 9.14 -13.14
C ARG A 96 0.03 8.05 -14.17
N GLU A 97 1.03 7.39 -14.74
CA GLU A 97 0.82 6.26 -15.64
C GLU A 97 0.10 5.09 -14.95
N VAL A 98 0.54 4.74 -13.73
CA VAL A 98 -0.08 3.65 -12.94
C VAL A 98 -1.55 3.95 -12.65
N VAL A 99 -1.87 5.17 -12.21
CA VAL A 99 -3.25 5.58 -11.90
C VAL A 99 -4.11 5.59 -13.15
N LEU A 100 -3.60 6.10 -14.27
CA LEU A 100 -4.36 6.11 -15.54
C LEU A 100 -4.66 4.68 -16.02
N LYS A 101 -3.69 3.77 -15.94
CA LYS A 101 -3.90 2.36 -16.30
C LYS A 101 -4.88 1.68 -15.33
N ALA A 102 -4.80 1.99 -14.04
CA ALA A 102 -5.73 1.48 -13.04
C ALA A 102 -7.16 1.90 -13.34
N ILE A 103 -7.40 3.18 -13.64
CA ILE A 103 -8.73 3.70 -13.97
C ILE A 103 -9.27 3.03 -15.22
N ARG A 104 -8.49 2.96 -16.31
CA ARG A 104 -8.90 2.26 -17.54
C ARG A 104 -9.29 0.81 -17.29
N ALA A 105 -8.55 0.11 -16.42
CA ALA A 105 -8.85 -1.27 -16.06
C ALA A 105 -10.11 -1.40 -15.18
N LEU A 106 -10.45 -0.38 -14.39
CA LEU A 106 -11.69 -0.32 -13.62
C LEU A 106 -12.88 0.03 -14.52
N GLU A 107 -12.71 0.99 -15.43
CA GLU A 107 -13.73 1.39 -16.41
C GLU A 107 -14.10 0.24 -17.35
N ALA A 108 -13.12 -0.59 -17.74
CA ALA A 108 -13.37 -1.79 -18.53
C ALA A 108 -14.30 -2.81 -17.82
N LYS A 109 -14.42 -2.75 -16.49
CA LYS A 109 -15.26 -3.65 -15.68
C LYS A 109 -16.58 -3.02 -15.25
N LEU A 110 -16.56 -1.72 -14.93
CA LEU A 110 -17.69 -1.01 -14.31
C LEU A 110 -18.40 -0.03 -15.27
N GLY A 111 -17.82 0.22 -16.44
CA GLY A 111 -18.22 1.32 -17.33
C GLY A 111 -17.49 2.63 -17.00
N PRO A 112 -17.77 3.71 -17.74
CA PRO A 112 -17.13 5.01 -17.55
C PRO A 112 -17.22 5.51 -16.10
N LEU A 113 -16.10 5.95 -15.54
CA LEU A 113 -16.05 6.47 -14.17
C LEU A 113 -15.80 7.99 -14.24
N ASP A 114 -16.72 8.77 -13.67
CA ASP A 114 -16.50 10.20 -13.49
C ASP A 114 -15.58 10.43 -12.28
N VAL A 115 -14.32 10.78 -12.54
CA VAL A 115 -13.26 10.93 -11.55
C VAL A 115 -12.70 12.35 -11.64
N SER A 116 -12.73 13.11 -10.55
CA SER A 116 -12.19 14.47 -10.53
C SER A 116 -10.65 14.49 -10.50
N GLU A 117 -10.03 15.59 -10.99
CA GLU A 117 -8.57 15.75 -10.93
C GLU A 117 -8.03 15.70 -9.48
N SER A 118 -8.81 16.16 -8.50
CA SER A 118 -8.40 16.09 -7.09
C SER A 118 -8.33 14.65 -6.57
N GLU A 119 -9.17 13.74 -7.06
CA GLU A 119 -9.07 12.31 -6.73
C GLU A 119 -7.88 11.65 -7.42
N LEU A 120 -7.59 12.02 -8.67
CA LEU A 120 -6.41 11.55 -9.39
C LEU A 120 -5.14 11.95 -8.65
N GLU A 121 -5.04 13.20 -8.20
CA GLU A 121 -3.88 13.69 -7.47
C GLU A 121 -3.72 12.99 -6.12
N ARG A 122 -4.83 12.77 -5.39
CA ARG A 122 -4.84 11.97 -4.15
C ARG A 122 -4.26 10.57 -4.39
N LEU A 123 -4.71 9.88 -5.45
CA LEU A 123 -4.24 8.54 -5.79
C LEU A 123 -2.75 8.53 -6.14
N ARG A 124 -2.29 9.48 -6.97
CA ARG A 124 -0.88 9.61 -7.35
C ARG A 124 0.02 9.80 -6.14
N ALA A 125 -0.36 10.68 -5.22
CA ALA A 125 0.39 10.95 -3.99
C ALA A 125 0.48 9.73 -3.05
N LEU A 126 -0.49 8.83 -3.13
CA LEU A 126 -0.54 7.61 -2.31
C LEU A 126 0.25 6.45 -2.93
N ILE A 127 0.72 6.54 -4.18
CA ILE A 127 1.62 5.53 -4.76
C ILE A 127 2.99 5.59 -4.07
N PRO A 128 3.47 4.51 -3.44
CA PRO A 128 4.74 4.52 -2.74
C PRO A 128 5.90 4.91 -3.67
N TYR A 129 6.72 5.84 -3.22
CA TYR A 129 7.88 6.34 -3.97
C TYR A 129 7.55 6.92 -5.35
N GLY A 130 6.27 7.26 -5.62
CA GLY A 130 5.82 7.84 -6.88
C GLY A 130 5.95 6.91 -8.09
N ARG A 131 6.20 5.61 -7.88
CA ARG A 131 6.39 4.63 -8.95
C ARG A 131 5.74 3.30 -8.61
N GLY A 132 5.35 2.55 -9.64
CA GLY A 132 4.77 1.22 -9.45
C GLY A 132 4.51 0.52 -10.76
N ARG A 133 3.66 -0.50 -10.69
CA ARG A 133 3.07 -1.15 -11.86
C ARG A 133 1.76 -1.82 -11.47
N LEU A 134 0.87 -1.97 -12.44
CA LEU A 134 -0.26 -2.90 -12.30
C LEU A 134 0.28 -4.33 -12.25
N THR A 135 -0.28 -5.13 -11.35
CA THR A 135 0.06 -6.55 -11.24
C THR A 135 -1.08 -7.38 -11.78
N SER A 136 -0.77 -8.37 -12.62
CA SER A 136 -1.72 -9.37 -13.10
C SER A 136 -2.01 -10.43 -12.02
N GLY A 137 -2.36 -10.00 -10.82
CA GLY A 137 -2.93 -10.92 -9.84
C GLY A 137 -4.36 -11.19 -10.24
N ARG A 138 -4.66 -12.39 -10.74
CA ARG A 138 -6.04 -12.90 -10.81
C ARG A 138 -6.66 -12.72 -9.42
N GLY A 139 -7.58 -11.78 -9.30
CA GLY A 139 -8.56 -11.71 -8.23
C GLY A 139 -9.79 -12.47 -8.65
#